data_AF-A0A1G0AGJ4-F1
#
_entry.id   AF-A0A1G0AGJ4-F1
#
_cell.length_a   1.000
_cell.length_b   1.000
_cell.length_c   1.000
_cell.angle_alpha   90.00
_cell.angle_beta   90.00
_cell.angle_gamma   90.00
#
_symmetry.space_group_name_H-M   'P 1'
#
loop_
_entity.id
_entity.type
_entity.pdbx_description
1 polymer ?
#
loop_
_entity_poly.entity_id
_entity_poly.type
_entity_poly.pdbx_seq_one_letter_code
_entity_poly.pdbx_strand_id
1 'polypeptide(L)'
;MIPPNAAPPKTLVIDYPAAEEKLRKQYVYQAYLPEAEVQRQRIVPGNRLIVKFRDDTVGEGQAILVEPTTLERLSAYDAMIGGFEDVEHLRKHVAATVLRAAKKPAEASFYRLLFRWL
;
A
#
# COMPACT_ATOMS: atom_id res chain seq x y z
N MET A 1 24.35 -2.99 -13.17
CA MET A 1 24.09 -4.37 -13.63
C MET A 1 23.22 -5.03 -12.56
N ILE A 2 22.01 -5.47 -12.89
CA ILE A 2 21.14 -6.17 -11.94
C ILE A 2 21.71 -7.58 -11.76
N PRO A 3 21.96 -8.06 -10.52
CA PRO A 3 22.42 -9.43 -10.31
C PRO A 3 21.46 -10.41 -10.98
N PRO A 4 21.93 -11.46 -11.69
CA PRO A 4 21.06 -12.40 -12.39
C PRO A 4 20.04 -13.13 -11.50
N ASN A 5 20.20 -13.05 -10.17
CA ASN A 5 19.29 -13.62 -9.17
C ASN A 5 18.37 -12.59 -8.50
N ALA A 6 18.31 -11.34 -8.97
CA ALA A 6 17.41 -10.36 -8.39
C ALA A 6 15.96 -10.73 -8.71
N ALA A 7 15.17 -10.99 -7.67
CA ALA A 7 13.75 -11.26 -7.83
C ALA A 7 13.08 -10.11 -8.60
N PRO A 8 12.13 -10.40 -9.51
CA PRO A 8 11.43 -9.36 -10.24
C PRO A 8 10.70 -8.43 -9.25
N PRO A 9 10.59 -7.12 -9.57
CA PRO A 9 9.82 -6.19 -8.76
C PRO A 9 8.40 -6.70 -8.49
N LYS A 10 7.91 -6.46 -7.26
CA LYS A 10 6.50 -6.69 -6.91
C LYS A 10 5.66 -5.51 -7.38
N THR A 11 4.36 -5.69 -7.54
CA THR A 11 3.47 -4.59 -7.97
C THR A 11 2.72 -4.05 -6.78
N LEU A 12 2.76 -2.72 -6.59
CA LEU A 12 1.95 -1.99 -5.64
C LEU A 12 0.98 -1.09 -6.40
N VAL A 13 -0.33 -1.34 -6.26
CA VAL A 13 -1.37 -0.52 -6.89
C VAL A 13 -2.01 0.38 -5.85
N ILE A 14 -2.10 1.67 -6.15
CA ILE A 14 -2.82 2.65 -5.36
C ILE A 14 -3.95 3.22 -6.23
N ASP A 15 -5.18 3.19 -5.73
CA ASP A 15 -6.39 3.41 -6.54
C ASP A 15 -7.33 4.51 -5.99
N TYR A 16 -6.97 5.19 -4.90
CA TYR A 16 -7.78 6.29 -4.35
C TYR A 16 -7.48 7.63 -5.05
N PRO A 17 -8.49 8.37 -5.55
CA PRO A 17 -8.26 9.56 -6.39
C PRO A 17 -7.39 10.66 -5.76
N ALA A 18 -7.55 10.92 -4.46
CA ALA A 18 -6.78 11.94 -3.75
C ALA A 18 -5.26 11.65 -3.69
N ALA A 19 -4.85 10.40 -4.01
CA ALA A 19 -3.46 10.00 -4.06
C ALA A 19 -2.73 10.56 -5.26
N GLU A 20 -3.44 10.82 -6.37
CA GLU A 20 -2.82 10.89 -7.69
C GLU A 20 -1.76 11.99 -7.75
N GLU A 21 -2.12 13.21 -7.36
CA GLU A 21 -1.20 14.34 -7.37
C GLU A 21 -0.01 14.10 -6.42
N LYS A 22 -0.27 13.56 -5.23
CA LYS A 22 0.76 13.26 -4.23
C LYS A 22 1.70 12.16 -4.71
N LEU A 23 1.21 11.13 -5.39
CA LEU A 23 1.99 10.03 -5.96
C LEU A 23 2.87 10.50 -7.10
N ARG A 24 2.34 11.32 -8.01
CA ARG A 24 3.12 11.91 -9.11
C ARG A 24 4.26 12.81 -8.59
N LYS A 25 4.08 13.40 -7.41
CA LYS A 25 5.10 14.17 -6.68
C LYS A 25 5.88 13.34 -5.65
N GLN A 26 5.68 12.02 -5.62
CA GLN A 26 6.41 11.07 -4.76
C GLN A 26 6.28 11.33 -3.24
N TYR A 27 5.13 11.85 -2.79
CA TYR A 27 4.90 12.18 -1.38
C TYR A 27 4.19 11.10 -0.57
N VAL A 28 3.62 10.08 -1.21
CA VAL A 28 2.98 8.95 -0.50
C VAL A 28 4.01 7.84 -0.32
N TYR A 29 4.15 7.39 0.93
CA TYR A 29 5.11 6.35 1.34
C TYR A 29 4.42 5.14 1.96
N GLN A 30 3.09 5.16 2.05
CA GLN A 30 2.30 4.14 2.73
C GLN A 30 1.12 3.72 1.88
N ALA A 31 0.92 2.41 1.77
CA ALA A 31 -0.19 1.79 1.09
C ALA A 31 -0.74 0.62 1.91
N TYR A 32 -1.93 0.16 1.53
CA TYR A 32 -2.65 -0.89 2.25
C TYR A 32 -3.01 -2.00 1.28
N LEU A 33 -2.77 -3.25 1.70
CA LEU A 33 -2.93 -4.41 0.85
C LEU A 33 -3.77 -5.49 1.54
N PRO A 34 -4.63 -6.21 0.79
CA PRO A 34 -5.29 -7.39 1.31
C PRO A 34 -4.25 -8.46 1.68
N GLU A 35 -4.51 -9.22 2.74
CA GLU A 35 -3.65 -10.34 3.14
C GLU A 35 -3.39 -11.33 1.99
N ALA A 36 -4.41 -11.66 1.22
CA ALA A 36 -4.30 -12.54 0.06
C ALA A 36 -3.32 -12.01 -1.00
N GLU A 37 -3.22 -10.70 -1.17
CA GLU A 37 -2.31 -10.09 -2.12
C GLU A 37 -0.86 -10.14 -1.63
N VAL A 38 -0.62 -9.82 -0.36
CA VAL A 38 0.71 -9.93 0.25
C VAL A 38 1.22 -11.35 0.20
N GLN A 39 0.36 -12.35 0.49
CA GLN A 39 0.71 -13.76 0.43
C GLN A 39 0.97 -14.24 -1.01
N ARG A 40 0.12 -13.86 -1.97
CA ARG A 40 0.28 -14.20 -3.39
C ARG A 40 1.59 -13.67 -3.96
N GLN A 41 1.89 -12.39 -3.69
CA GLN A 41 3.09 -11.74 -4.19
C GLN A 41 4.34 -12.07 -3.35
N ARG A 42 4.16 -12.59 -2.12
CA ARG A 42 5.21 -12.77 -1.10
C ARG A 42 5.98 -11.49 -0.85
N ILE A 43 5.26 -10.40 -0.59
CA ILE A 43 5.86 -9.08 -0.35
C ILE A 43 6.47 -9.08 1.04
N VAL A 44 7.77 -8.77 1.11
CA VAL A 44 8.55 -8.63 2.33
C VAL A 44 9.41 -7.36 2.28
N PRO A 45 9.86 -6.83 3.43
CA PRO A 45 10.84 -5.75 3.46
C PRO A 45 12.05 -6.03 2.56
N GLY A 46 12.52 -4.99 1.87
CA GLY A 46 13.63 -5.05 0.93
C GLY A 46 13.22 -5.34 -0.52
N ASN A 47 11.99 -5.83 -0.79
CA ASN A 47 11.53 -6.03 -2.15
C ASN A 47 11.43 -4.71 -2.92
N ARG A 48 11.91 -4.72 -4.17
CA ARG A 48 11.66 -3.64 -5.14
C ARG A 48 10.20 -3.70 -5.58
N LEU A 49 9.60 -2.53 -5.75
CA LEU A 49 8.19 -2.34 -6.08
C LEU A 49 8.09 -1.54 -7.38
N ILE A 50 7.22 -1.96 -8.30
CA ILE A 50 6.64 -1.08 -9.32
C ILE A 50 5.41 -0.46 -8.68
N VAL A 51 5.44 0.86 -8.50
CA VAL A 51 4.31 1.61 -7.94
C VAL A 51 3.44 2.07 -9.10
N LYS A 52 2.15 1.74 -9.01
CA LYS A 52 1.14 2.13 -9.98
C LYS A 52 0.06 2.99 -9.33
N PHE A 53 -0.38 4.00 -10.07
CA PHE A 53 -1.67 4.61 -9.82
C PHE A 53 -2.67 4.01 -10.80
N ARG A 54 -3.59 3.17 -10.30
CA ARG A 54 -4.45 2.32 -11.13
C ARG A 54 -3.60 1.49 -12.11
N ASP A 55 -3.72 1.72 -13.41
CA ASP A 55 -3.00 0.98 -14.45
C ASP A 55 -1.64 1.60 -14.81
N ASP A 56 -1.45 2.88 -14.49
CA ASP A 56 -0.28 3.67 -14.87
C ASP A 56 0.88 3.48 -13.89
N THR A 57 2.05 3.14 -14.43
CA THR A 57 3.29 3.10 -13.65
C THR A 57 3.72 4.53 -13.31
N VAL A 58 3.77 4.85 -12.02
CA VAL A 58 4.22 6.16 -11.52
C VAL A 58 5.70 6.16 -11.14
N GLY A 59 6.28 5.00 -10.84
CA GLY A 59 7.69 4.88 -10.54
C GLY A 59 8.03 3.58 -9.85
N GLU A 60 9.22 3.55 -9.26
CA GLU A 60 9.71 2.41 -8.51
C GLU A 60 9.97 2.77 -7.05
N GLY A 61 9.82 1.78 -6.18
CA GLY A 61 10.11 1.93 -4.78
C GLY A 61 10.73 0.69 -4.17
N GLN A 62 10.97 0.75 -2.87
CA GLN A 62 11.42 -0.38 -2.07
C GLN A 62 10.56 -0.49 -0.81
N ALA A 63 10.02 -1.68 -0.57
CA ALA A 63 9.31 -1.98 0.67
C ALA A 63 10.26 -1.85 1.87
N ILE A 64 9.85 -1.08 2.87
CA ILE A 64 10.58 -0.85 4.12
C ILE A 64 9.94 -1.66 5.25
N LEU A 65 8.60 -1.64 5.32
CA LEU A 65 7.83 -2.33 6.35
C LEU A 65 6.62 -2.99 5.69
N VAL A 66 6.30 -4.21 6.13
CA VAL A 66 5.11 -4.95 5.71
C VAL A 66 4.59 -5.63 6.96
N GLU A 67 3.50 -5.13 7.53
CA GLU A 67 2.97 -5.63 8.80
C GLU A 67 1.45 -5.75 8.80
N PRO A 68 0.89 -6.74 9.53
CA PRO A 68 -0.55 -6.85 9.69
C PRO A 68 -1.08 -5.75 10.63
N THR A 69 -2.26 -5.23 10.30
CA THR A 69 -2.98 -4.20 11.06
C THR A 69 -4.50 -4.39 10.93
N THR A 70 -5.27 -3.55 11.62
CA THR A 70 -6.74 -3.53 11.62
C THR A 70 -7.24 -2.10 11.48
N LEU A 71 -8.54 -1.90 11.19
CA LEU A 71 -9.13 -0.57 11.00
C LEU A 71 -8.99 0.31 12.26
N GLU A 72 -9.11 -0.29 13.44
CA GLU A 72 -8.99 0.40 14.73
C GLU A 72 -7.58 0.92 14.99
N ARG A 73 -6.56 0.24 14.47
CA ARG A 73 -5.14 0.60 14.65
C ARG A 73 -4.67 1.70 13.70
N LEU A 74 -5.50 2.09 12.73
CA LEU A 74 -5.19 3.21 11.84
C LEU A 74 -5.28 4.54 12.61
N SER A 75 -4.25 5.35 12.46
CA SER A 75 -4.10 6.65 13.11
C SER A 75 -4.25 7.82 12.12
N ALA A 76 -4.34 9.05 12.64
CA ALA A 76 -4.27 10.25 11.81
C ALA A 76 -2.93 10.39 11.09
N TYR A 77 -1.84 9.87 11.68
CA TYR A 77 -0.52 9.88 11.05
C TYR A 77 -0.47 8.94 9.83
N ASP A 78 -1.12 7.78 9.92
CA ASP A 78 -1.27 6.85 8.80
C ASP A 78 -2.05 7.47 7.63
N ALA A 79 -3.07 8.28 7.92
CA ALA A 79 -3.79 9.02 6.91
C ALA A 79 -2.89 10.05 6.22
N MET A 80 -2.12 10.82 6.99
CA MET A 80 -1.21 11.83 6.47
C MET A 80 -0.14 11.22 5.54
N ILE A 81 0.59 10.20 6.01
CA ILE A 81 1.62 9.51 5.19
C ILE A 81 0.98 8.79 3.99
N GLY A 82 -0.18 8.17 4.24
CA GLY A 82 -0.93 7.45 3.23
C GLY A 82 -1.56 8.37 2.20
N GLY A 83 -1.50 9.70 2.34
CA GLY A 83 -2.02 10.69 1.40
C GLY A 83 -3.51 11.03 1.55
N PHE A 84 -4.18 10.55 2.60
CA PHE A 84 -5.58 10.80 2.91
C PHE A 84 -5.78 12.14 3.62
N GLU A 85 -7.02 12.63 3.62
CA GLU A 85 -7.41 13.86 4.33
C GLU A 85 -7.40 13.66 5.85
N ASP A 86 -8.00 12.56 6.31
CA ASP A 86 -8.03 12.17 7.72
C ASP A 86 -8.16 10.63 7.87
N VAL A 87 -8.15 10.18 9.13
CA VAL A 87 -8.24 8.76 9.47
C VAL A 87 -9.57 8.12 9.05
N GLU A 88 -10.66 8.88 9.00
CA GLU A 88 -11.98 8.37 8.64
C GLU A 88 -12.08 8.12 7.13
N HIS A 89 -11.52 9.01 6.30
CA HIS A 89 -11.38 8.81 4.85
C HIS A 89 -10.51 7.59 4.54
N LEU A 90 -9.41 7.43 5.27
CA LEU A 90 -8.56 6.26 5.18
C LEU A 90 -9.33 4.97 5.54
N ARG A 91 -10.00 4.92 6.69
CA ARG A 91 -10.78 3.75 7.14
C ARG A 91 -11.86 3.37 6.13
N LYS A 92 -12.61 4.36 5.62
CA LYS A 92 -13.63 4.15 4.59
C LYS A 92 -13.05 3.57 3.31
N HIS A 93 -11.91 4.11 2.87
CA HIS A 93 -11.23 3.60 1.69
C HIS A 93 -10.81 2.13 1.89
N VAL A 94 -10.08 1.82 2.96
CA VAL A 94 -9.62 0.46 3.27
C VAL A 94 -10.80 -0.52 3.38
N ALA A 95 -11.90 -0.12 4.02
CA ALA A 95 -13.10 -0.96 4.12
C ALA A 95 -13.72 -1.26 2.75
N ALA A 96 -13.76 -0.26 1.85
CA ALA A 96 -14.38 -0.37 0.53
C ALA A 96 -13.51 -1.11 -0.50
N THR A 97 -12.17 -1.06 -0.37
CA THR A 97 -11.23 -1.62 -1.35
C THR A 97 -10.51 -2.85 -0.79
N VAL A 98 -9.61 -2.64 0.17
CA VAL A 98 -8.71 -3.65 0.75
C VAL A 98 -9.48 -4.79 1.41
N LEU A 99 -10.56 -4.44 2.12
CA LEU A 99 -11.38 -5.38 2.89
C LEU A 99 -12.70 -5.73 2.20
N ARG A 100 -12.86 -5.41 0.90
CA ARG A 100 -14.12 -5.64 0.16
C ARG A 100 -14.61 -7.09 0.22
N ALA A 101 -13.68 -8.04 0.23
CA ALA A 101 -13.99 -9.48 0.28
C ALA A 101 -14.16 -10.01 1.72
N ALA A 102 -13.93 -9.19 2.75
CA ALA A 102 -14.02 -9.61 4.14
C ALA A 102 -15.48 -9.70 4.59
N LYS A 103 -15.86 -10.85 5.18
CA LYS A 103 -17.22 -11.02 5.76
C LYS A 103 -17.50 -10.07 6.93
N LYS A 104 -16.45 -9.68 7.65
CA LYS A 104 -16.49 -8.73 8.78
C LYS A 104 -15.33 -7.74 8.68
N PRO A 105 -15.47 -6.65 7.90
CA PRO A 105 -14.38 -5.70 7.69
C PRO A 105 -13.84 -5.07 8.97
N ALA A 106 -14.67 -4.88 10.00
CA ALA A 106 -14.25 -4.32 11.28
C ALA A 106 -13.22 -5.19 12.04
N GLU A 107 -13.33 -6.53 11.91
CA GLU A 107 -12.48 -7.50 12.61
C GLU A 107 -11.33 -8.03 11.71
N ALA A 108 -11.35 -7.72 10.41
CA ALA A 108 -10.42 -8.31 9.44
C ALA A 108 -9.03 -7.65 9.48
N SER A 109 -8.00 -8.49 9.46
CA SER A 109 -6.62 -8.04 9.25
C SER A 109 -6.34 -7.69 7.80
N PHE A 110 -5.50 -6.69 7.60
CA PHE A 110 -4.89 -6.34 6.32
C PHE A 110 -3.46 -5.88 6.57
N TYR A 111 -2.72 -5.56 5.52
CA TYR A 111 -1.32 -5.20 5.65
C TYR A 111 -1.10 -3.71 5.39
N ARG A 112 -0.34 -3.08 6.30
CA ARG A 112 0.28 -1.78 6.10
C ARG A 112 1.64 -2.01 5.44
N LEU A 113 1.86 -1.36 4.31
CA LEU A 113 3.12 -1.38 3.57
C LEU A 113 3.72 0.02 3.57
N LEU A 114 4.89 0.18 4.17
CA LEU A 114 5.72 1.38 4.01
C LEU A 114 6.74 1.14 2.90
N PHE A 115 6.96 2.14 2.06
CA PHE A 115 7.97 2.11 1.01
C PHE A 115 8.64 3.48 0.86
N ARG A 116 9.82 3.47 0.24
CA ARG A 116 10.48 4.69 -0.27
C ARG A 116 10.60 4.62 -1.78
N TRP A 117 10.64 5.77 -2.42
CA TRP A 117 10.98 5.90 -3.84
C TRP A 117 12.46 5.56 -4.09
N LEU A 118 12.75 5.07 -5.29
CA LEU A 118 14.10 4.74 -5.78
C LEU A 118 14.53 5.68 -6.91
#